data_AF-A0A9Q3AED4-F1
#
_entry.id   AF-A0A9Q3AED4-F1
#
_cell.length_a   1.000
_cell.length_b   1.000
_cell.length_c   1.000
_cell.angle_alpha   90.00
_cell.angle_beta   90.00
_cell.angle_gamma   90.00
#
_symmetry.space_group_name_H-M   'P 1'
#
loop_
_entity.id
_entity.type
_entity.pdbx_description
1 polymer ?
#
loop_
_entity_poly.entity_id
_entity_poly.type
_entity_poly.pdbx_seq_one_letter_code
_entity_poly.pdbx_strand_id
1 'polypeptide(L)' 'MNHRIRAFLNDESGVTAIEYGILAAAMAAAIGIIFGEDGVFISALKDRFRAIGDQISNTNGNAQ' A
#
# COMPACT_ATOMS: atom_id res chain seq x y z
N MET A 1 6.13 39.74 28.66
CA MET A 1 6.50 38.53 27.89
C MET A 1 5.67 38.51 26.62
N ASN A 2 6.30 38.70 25.47
CA ASN A 2 5.63 38.96 24.19
C ASN A 2 4.86 37.73 23.71
N HIS A 3 3.60 37.94 23.30
CA HIS A 3 2.64 36.93 22.83
C HIS A 3 3.23 35.87 21.87
N ARG A 4 4.21 36.27 21.06
CA ARG A 4 4.92 35.42 20.09
C ARG A 4 5.73 34.29 20.74
N ILE A 5 6.34 34.53 21.90
CA ILE A 5 7.12 33.51 22.63
C ILE A 5 6.17 32.47 23.24
N ARG A 6 5.00 32.90 23.74
CA ARG A 6 3.96 31.98 24.24
C ARG A 6 3.34 31.14 23.12
N ALA A 7 3.10 31.74 21.95
CA ALA A 7 2.58 31.02 20.80
C ALA A 7 3.57 29.95 20.29
N PHE A 8 4.87 30.27 20.27
CA PHE A 8 5.92 29.32 19.90
C PHE A 8 6.06 28.15 20.89
N LEU A 9 5.94 28.42 22.19
CA LEU A 9 5.98 27.38 23.24
C LEU A 9 4.75 26.47 23.22
N ASN A 10 3.63 26.93 22.67
CA ASN A 10 2.39 26.17 22.55
C ASN A 10 2.21 25.55 21.14
N ASP A 11 3.23 25.61 20.28
CA ASP A 11 3.15 25.08 18.92
C ASP A 11 3.52 23.59 18.89
N GLU A 12 2.54 22.75 18.58
CA GLU A 12 2.67 21.28 18.49
C GLU A 12 2.82 20.78 17.04
N SER A 13 2.94 21.69 16.06
CA SER A 13 3.07 21.35 14.64
C SER A 13 4.28 20.46 14.33
N GLY A 14 5.35 20.54 15.13
CA GLY A 14 6.52 19.65 15.02
C GLY A 14 6.29 18.23 15.56
N VAL A 15 5.50 18.09 16.63
CA VAL A 15 5.16 16.78 17.24
C VAL A 15 4.24 16.01 16.31
N THR A 16 3.26 16.69 15.72
CA THR A 16 2.33 16.10 14.74
C THR A 16 3.05 15.60 13.48
N ALA A 17 4.09 16.28 12.99
CA ALA A 17 4.85 15.83 11.82
C ALA A 17 5.61 14.51 12.05
N ILE A 18 6.11 14.25 13.25
CA ILE A 18 6.81 13.00 13.58
C ILE A 18 5.82 11.82 13.65
N GLU A 19 4.66 12.02 14.25
CA GLU A 19 3.63 10.98 14.39
C GLU A 19 3.03 10.59 13.04
N TYR A 20 2.66 11.59 12.23
CA TYR A 20 2.17 11.35 10.87
C TYR A 20 3.28 10.78 9.97
N GLY A 21 4.56 11.10 10.24
CA GLY A 21 5.70 10.50 9.55
C GLY A 21 5.79 8.98 9.75
N ILE A 22 5.65 8.50 10.99
CA ILE A 22 5.66 7.06 11.30
C ILE A 22 4.42 6.38 10.73
N LEU A 23 3.25 7.01 10.85
CA LEU A 23 2.00 6.47 10.30
C LEU A 23 2.06 6.35 8.76
N ALA A 24 2.64 7.35 8.09
CA ALA A 24 2.87 7.31 6.65
C ALA A 24 3.84 6.19 6.26
N ALA A 25 4.93 6.00 7.01
CA ALA A 25 5.88 4.91 6.79
C ALA A 25 5.22 3.52 6.96
N ALA A 26 4.41 3.35 8.01
CA ALA A 26 3.66 2.11 8.24
C ALA A 26 2.65 1.83 7.12
N MET A 27 1.93 2.85 6.66
CA MET A 27 1.00 2.72 5.53
C MET A 27 1.73 2.37 4.24
N ALA A 28 2.87 3.01 3.95
CA ALA A 28 3.69 2.71 2.79
C ALA A 28 4.20 1.25 2.81
N ALA A 29 4.66 0.77 3.96
CA ALA A 29 5.09 -0.62 4.14
C ALA A 29 3.93 -1.60 3.91
N ALA A 30 2.74 -1.33 4.46
CA ALA A 30 1.56 -2.16 4.26
C ALA A 30 1.13 -2.23 2.78
N ILE A 31 1.12 -1.09 2.09
CA ILE A 31 0.84 -1.02 0.65
C ILE A 31 1.88 -1.83 -0.13
N GLY A 32 3.17 -1.69 0.20
CA GLY A 32 4.25 -2.45 -0.44
C GLY A 32 4.10 -3.96 -0.29
N ILE A 33 3.68 -4.45 0.89
CA ILE A 33 3.46 -5.89 1.14
C ILE A 33 2.25 -6.42 0.36
N ILE A 34 1.16 -5.64 0.30
CA ILE A 34 -0.08 -6.08 -0.35
C ILE A 34 0.05 -6.02 -1.88
N PHE A 35 0.55 -4.89 -2.38
CA PHE A 35 0.55 -4.53 -3.81
C PHE A 35 1.92 -4.66 -4.48
N GLY A 36 2.96 -5.05 -3.76
CA GLY A 36 4.27 -5.37 -4.35
C GLY A 36 4.17 -6.51 -5.38
N GLU A 37 5.21 -6.68 -6.19
CA GLU A 37 5.24 -7.68 -7.27
C GLU A 37 4.99 -9.12 -6.77
N ASP A 38 5.50 -9.41 -5.58
CA ASP A 38 5.33 -10.66 -4.82
C ASP A 38 4.24 -10.55 -3.74
N GLY A 39 3.48 -9.46 -3.74
CA GLY A 39 2.42 -9.21 -2.78
C GLY A 39 1.26 -10.18 -2.94
N VAL A 40 0.59 -10.48 -1.83
CA VAL A 40 -0.50 -11.47 -1.77
C VAL A 40 -1.61 -11.14 -2.76
N PHE A 41 -1.95 -9.86 -2.92
CA PHE A 41 -3.00 -9.44 -3.84
C PHE A 41 -2.60 -9.62 -5.31
N ILE A 42 -1.38 -9.19 -5.68
CA ILE A 42 -0.89 -9.31 -7.06
C ILE A 42 -0.69 -10.78 -7.44
N SER A 43 -0.19 -11.62 -6.53
CA SER A 43 -0.07 -13.07 -6.76
C SER A 43 -1.45 -13.71 -7.03
N ALA A 44 -2.43 -13.46 -6.16
CA ALA A 44 -3.78 -13.99 -6.34
C ALA A 44 -4.42 -13.53 -7.66
N LEU A 45 -4.17 -12.28 -8.06
CA LEU A 45 -4.64 -11.75 -9.34
C LEU A 45 -3.97 -12.47 -10.52
N LYS A 46 -2.63 -12.62 -10.50
CA LYS A 46 -1.87 -13.37 -11.51
C LYS A 46 -2.37 -14.81 -11.65
N ASP A 47 -2.57 -15.49 -10.53
CA ASP A 47 -3.06 -16.88 -10.51
C ASP A 47 -4.46 -16.99 -11.09
N ARG A 48 -5.35 -16.04 -10.78
CA ARG A 48 -6.70 -16.06 -11.34
C ARG A 48 -6.71 -15.82 -12.85
N PHE A 49 -5.90 -14.90 -13.35
CA PHE A 49 -5.77 -14.66 -14.78
C PHE A 49 -5.12 -15.83 -15.51
N ARG A 50 -4.11 -16.48 -14.92
CA ARG A 50 -3.52 -17.72 -15.45
C ARG A 50 -4.57 -18.82 -15.57
N ALA A 51 -5.35 -19.07 -14.53
CA ALA A 51 -6.42 -20.06 -14.56
C ALA A 51 -7.44 -19.80 -15.69
N ILE A 52 -7.81 -18.54 -15.93
CA ILE A 52 -8.69 -18.17 -17.05
C ILE A 52 -8.00 -18.45 -18.39
N GLY A 53 -6.74 -18.05 -18.54
CA GLY A 53 -5.95 -18.31 -19.74
C GLY A 53 -5.82 -19.81 -20.06
N ASP A 54 -5.54 -20.62 -19.04
CA ASP A 54 -5.45 -22.07 -19.15
C ASP A 54 -6.80 -22.69 -19.54
N GLN A 55 -7.91 -22.21 -18.98
CA GLN A 55 -9.25 -22.66 -19.38
C GLN A 55 -9.55 -22.36 -20.84
N ILE A 56 -9.20 -21.16 -21.32
CA ILE A 56 -9.37 -20.78 -22.73
C ILE A 56 -8.47 -21.65 -23.63
N SER A 57 -7.20 -21.83 -23.27
CA SER A 57 -6.24 -22.62 -24.05
C SER A 57 -6.63 -24.10 -24.11
N ASN A 58 -7.02 -24.70 -22.98
CA ASN A 58 -7.48 -26.08 -22.91
C ASN A 58 -8.79 -26.30 -23.67
N THR A 59 -9.71 -25.33 -23.67
CA THR A 59 -10.93 -25.40 -24.49
C THR A 59 -10.58 -25.43 -25.98
N ASN A 60 -9.57 -24.66 -26.40
CA ASN A 60 -9.10 -24.65 -27.79
C ASN A 60 -8.29 -25.91 -28.16
N GLY A 61 -7.61 -26.55 -27.19
CA GLY A 61 -6.85 -27.79 -27.37
C GLY A 61 -7.69 -29.07 -27.31
N ASN A 62 -8.87 -29.03 -26.67
CA ASN A 62 -9.82 -30.15 -26.57
C ASN A 62 -10.91 -30.13 -27.66
N ALA A 63 -10.73 -29.32 -28.71
CA ALA A 63 -11.55 -29.39 -29.94
C ALA A 63 -11.03 -30.47 -30.91
N GLN A 64 -10.68 -31.66 -30.37
CA GLN A 64 -10.51 -32.90 -31.13
C GLN A 64 -11.52 -33.93 -30.63
#